data_AF-A0A3N8LP84-F1
#
_entry.id   AF-A0A3N8LP84-F1
#
_cell.length_a   1.000
_cell.length_b   1.000
_cell.length_c   1.000
_cell.angle_alpha   90.00
_cell.angle_beta   90.00
_cell.angle_gamma   90.00
#
_symmetry.space_group_name_H-M   'P 1'
#
loop_
_entity.id
_entity.type
_entity.pdbx_description
1 polymer ?
#
loop_
_entity_poly.entity_id
_entity_poly.type
_entity_poly.pdbx_seq_one_letter_code
_entity_poly.pdbx_strand_id
1 'polypeptide(L)' 'LVASLKGVSSRMLRQQFGDFHPWLKRRGVLWSPSYFAASCGGAPIEILRKYIEGQQSPH' A
#
# COMPACT_ATOMS: atom_id res chain seq x y z
N LEU A 1 5.00 -12.87 0.54
CA LEU A 1 3.86 -12.61 -0.39
C LEU A 1 3.59 -11.12 -0.57
N VAL A 2 3.22 -10.38 0.48
CA VAL A 2 2.83 -8.96 0.35
C VAL A 2 3.94 -8.08 -0.26
N ALA A 3 5.20 -8.27 0.15
CA ALA A 3 6.33 -7.55 -0.42
C ALA A 3 6.48 -7.81 -1.94
N SER A 4 6.36 -9.07 -2.35
CA SER A 4 6.41 -9.48 -3.76
C SER A 4 5.26 -8.87 -4.57
N LEU A 5 4.04 -8.87 -4.03
CA LEU A 5 2.86 -8.28 -4.68
C LEU A 5 3.01 -6.75 -4.84
N LYS A 6 3.45 -6.06 -3.79
CA LYS A 6 3.74 -4.62 -3.85
C LYS A 6 4.86 -4.29 -4.83
N GLY A 7 5.92 -5.10 -4.87
CA GLY A 7 7.04 -4.91 -5.79
C GLY A 7 6.64 -5.13 -7.26
N VAL A 8 5.96 -6.25 -7.55
CA VAL A 8 5.52 -6.59 -8.91
C VAL A 8 4.50 -5.58 -9.42
N SER A 9 3.50 -5.22 -8.62
CA SER A 9 2.49 -4.22 -9.01
C SER A 9 3.12 -2.85 -9.26
N SER A 10 4.06 -2.40 -8.42
CA SER A 10 4.80 -1.16 -8.63
C SER A 10 5.57 -1.17 -9.96
N ARG A 11 6.25 -2.30 -10.28
CA ARG A 11 6.98 -2.45 -11.54
C ARG A 11 6.04 -2.46 -12.75
N MET A 12 4.96 -3.23 -12.70
CA MET A 12 4.02 -3.37 -13.82
C MET A 12 3.30 -2.07 -14.12
N LEU A 13 2.82 -1.36 -13.09
CA LEU A 13 2.14 -0.08 -13.27
C LEU A 13 3.07 0.99 -13.84
N ARG A 14 4.35 1.01 -13.43
CA ARG A 14 5.38 1.87 -14.03
C ARG A 14 5.63 1.54 -15.50
N GLN A 15 5.64 0.26 -15.87
CA GLN A 15 5.85 -0.15 -17.27
C GLN A 15 4.66 0.23 -18.16
N GLN A 16 3.44 0.12 -17.65
CA GLN A 16 2.23 0.39 -18.43
C GLN A 16 1.90 1.89 -18.54
N PHE A 17 2.12 2.66 -17.47
CA PHE A 17 1.62 4.03 -17.37
C PHE A 17 2.71 5.06 -17.03
N GLY A 18 3.98 4.65 -16.93
CA GLY A 18 5.08 5.51 -16.52
C GLY A 18 4.89 6.05 -15.08
N ASP A 19 5.31 7.29 -14.84
CA ASP A 19 5.11 7.99 -13.57
C ASP A 19 3.77 8.74 -13.55
N PHE A 20 2.68 7.98 -13.66
CA PHE A 20 1.30 8.51 -13.75
C PHE A 20 0.81 9.22 -12.47
N HIS A 21 1.39 8.91 -11.31
CA HIS A 21 0.94 9.44 -10.02
C HIS A 21 1.93 10.47 -9.46
N PRO A 22 1.48 11.67 -9.03
CA PRO A 22 2.36 12.71 -8.48
C PRO A 22 3.21 12.24 -7.29
N TRP A 23 2.68 11.33 -6.47
CA TRP A 23 3.43 10.75 -5.35
C TRP A 23 4.57 9.84 -5.82
N LEU A 24 4.33 9.07 -6.88
CA LEU A 24 5.34 8.19 -7.49
C LEU A 24 6.49 9.03 -8.07
N LYS A 25 6.14 10.14 -8.74
CA LYS A 25 7.10 11.10 -9.28
C LYS A 25 7.91 11.81 -8.18
N ARG A 26 7.29 12.09 -7.02
CA ARG A 26 7.92 12.79 -5.89
C ARG A 26 8.77 11.88 -5.00
N ARG A 27 8.31 10.67 -4.72
CA ARG A 27 8.93 9.77 -3.73
C ARG A 27 9.58 8.51 -4.32
N GLY A 28 9.38 8.22 -5.60
CA GLY A 28 9.98 7.06 -6.27
C GLY A 28 9.42 5.71 -5.83
N VAL A 29 8.44 5.68 -4.94
CA VAL A 29 7.74 4.47 -4.48
C VAL A 29 6.27 4.59 -4.83
N LEU A 30 5.56 3.45 -4.97
CA LEU A 30 4.10 3.43 -5.20
C LEU A 30 3.29 3.04 -3.96
N TRP A 31 3.86 2.21 -3.09
CA TRP A 31 3.20 1.71 -1.89
C TRP A 31 3.92 2.16 -0.62
N SER A 32 3.14 2.36 0.46
CA SER A 32 3.69 2.45 1.82
C SER A 32 4.42 1.15 2.19
N PRO A 33 5.56 1.23 2.92
CA PRO A 33 6.26 0.04 3.41
C PRO A 33 5.39 -0.79 4.36
N SER A 34 4.47 -0.16 5.08
CA SER A 34 3.55 -0.83 6.01
C SER A 34 2.53 -1.71 5.31
N TYR A 35 2.20 -2.86 5.89
CA TYR A 35 1.12 -3.72 5.42
C TYR A 35 0.35 -4.30 6.60
N PHE A 36 -0.92 -4.63 6.37
CA PHE A 36 -1.78 -5.31 7.33
C PHE A 36 -2.22 -6.64 6.74
N ALA A 37 -2.15 -7.71 7.53
CA ALA A 37 -2.62 -9.04 7.17
C ALA A 37 -3.38 -9.62 8.36
N ALA A 38 -4.61 -10.07 8.14
CA ALA A 38 -5.44 -10.72 9.14
C ALA A 38 -6.04 -12.00 8.56
N SER A 39 -6.27 -13.00 9.40
CA SER A 39 -6.93 -14.25 9.01
C SER A 39 -8.39 -13.98 8.62
N CYS A 40 -8.86 -14.66 7.57
CA CYS A 40 -10.24 -14.56 7.09
C CYS A 40 -11.15 -15.41 7.98
N GLY A 41 -11.43 -14.90 9.18
CA GLY A 41 -12.34 -15.50 10.16
C GLY A 41 -13.17 -14.43 10.87
N GLY A 42 -13.68 -13.46 10.10
CA GLY A 42 -14.48 -12.35 10.62
C GLY A 42 -13.67 -11.14 11.08
N ALA A 43 -12.62 -10.75 10.34
CA ALA A 43 -11.93 -9.48 10.59
C ALA A 43 -12.94 -8.31 10.42
N PRO A 44 -13.38 -7.65 11.51
CA PRO A 44 -14.40 -6.62 11.43
C PRO A 44 -13.84 -5.40 10.70
N ILE A 45 -14.68 -4.73 9.92
CA ILE A 45 -14.37 -3.48 9.19
C ILE A 45 -13.72 -2.42 10.09
N GLU A 46 -14.02 -2.45 11.39
CA GLU A 46 -13.44 -1.57 12.41
C GLU A 46 -11.92 -1.67 12.53
N ILE A 47 -11.35 -2.88 12.37
CA ILE A 47 -9.88 -3.07 12.47
C ILE A 47 -9.18 -2.43 11.26
N LEU A 48 -9.76 -2.59 10.07
CA LEU A 48 -9.29 -1.94 8.84
C LEU A 48 -9.35 -0.41 8.96
N ARG A 49 -10.45 0.12 9.50
CA ARG A 49 -10.60 1.56 9.75
C ARG A 49 -9.51 2.09 10.68
N LYS A 50 -9.30 1.44 11.83
CA LYS A 50 -8.24 1.81 12.79
C LYS A 50 -6.84 1.77 12.16
N TYR A 51 -6.56 0.78 11.32
CA TYR A 51 -5.28 0.69 10.62
C TYR A 51 -5.05 1.86 9.66
N ILE A 52 -6.07 2.24 8.88
CA ILE A 52 -5.98 3.35 7.92
C ILE A 52 -5.84 4.69 8.66
N GLU A 53 -6.61 4.90 9.73
CA GLU A 53 -6.52 6.12 10.56
C GLU A 53 -5.14 6.25 11.20
N GLY A 54 -4.58 5.14 11.72
CA GLY A 54 -3.23 5.12 12.29
C GLY A 54 -2.09 5.34 11.28
N GLN A 55 -2.34 5.22 9.97
CA GLN A 55 -1.34 5.49 8.93
C GLN A 55 -1.15 7.01 8.67
N GLN A 56 -2.08 7.88 9.09
CA GLN A 56 -2.01 9.33 8.82
C GLN A 56 -1.17 10.12 9.83
N SER A 57 -0.77 9.51 10.93
CA SER A 57 -0.05 10.19 12.02
C SER A 57 1.44 9.82 11.99
N PRO A 58 2.33 10.69 11.52
CA PRO A 58 3.75 10.55 11.80
C PRO A 58 3.97 10.93 13.26
N HIS A 59 4.52 10.01 14.05
CA HIS A 59 5.42 10.41 15.14
C HIS A 59 6.81 10.65 14.54
#